data_AF-A0A137QBZ7-F1
#
_entry.id   AF-A0A137QBZ7-F1
#
_cell.length_a   1.000
_cell.length_b   1.000
_cell.length_c   1.000
_cell.angle_alpha   90.00
_cell.angle_beta   90.00
_cell.angle_gamma   90.00
#
_symmetry.space_group_name_H-M   'P 1'
#
loop_
_entity.id
_entity.type
_entity.pdbx_description
1 polymer ?
#
loop_
_entity_poly.entity_id
_entity_poly.type
_entity_poly.pdbx_seq_one_letter_code
_entity_poly.pdbx_strand_id
1 'polypeptide(L)'
;MPQSVIRSLDIFQKICGRDAFSSIGLVSTHWDEATEGLYDFQQCLQNENELRNSFWSPLVDRGSKMYQFNNTNASAWNIVNSLPLKPRKLLIQEEMGDKHLPLPETTAGRSMFAWLVRAAKSLRDVIERLVHLLGSTTLTSAGDISFEQLEREKVKATEELKGIEQQLDSRSLSTRPRAFTRRISFVIPQAHDLVNSH
;
A
#
# COMPACT_ATOMS: atom_id res chain seq x y z
N MET A 1 13.87 6.83 1.64
CA MET A 1 12.77 5.84 1.68
C MET A 1 12.47 5.30 0.29
N PRO A 2 12.12 4.01 0.13
CA PRO A 2 11.81 3.40 -1.16
C PRO A 2 10.48 3.88 -1.73
N GLN A 3 10.40 4.05 -3.06
CA GLN A 3 9.22 4.57 -3.75
C GLN A 3 7.94 3.72 -3.55
N SER A 4 8.07 2.44 -3.22
CA SER A 4 6.93 1.55 -2.92
C SER A 4 6.12 2.04 -1.72
N VAL A 5 6.77 2.51 -0.66
CA VAL A 5 6.12 2.95 0.58
C VAL A 5 5.28 4.20 0.34
N ILE A 6 5.79 5.15 -0.44
CA ILE A 6 5.06 6.38 -0.82
C ILE A 6 3.77 6.04 -1.57
N ARG A 7 3.85 5.09 -2.49
CA ARG A 7 2.69 4.65 -3.29
C ARG A 7 1.64 3.95 -2.44
N SER A 8 2.08 3.07 -1.54
CA SER A 8 1.17 2.40 -0.60
C SER A 8 0.43 3.41 0.27
N LEU A 9 1.13 4.44 0.76
CA LEU A 9 0.50 5.48 1.58
C LEU A 9 -0.48 6.35 0.78
N ASP A 10 -0.17 6.67 -0.47
CA ASP A 10 -1.07 7.38 -1.37
C ASP A 10 -2.37 6.59 -1.65
N ILE A 11 -2.26 5.29 -1.91
CA ILE A 11 -3.41 4.41 -2.10
C ILE A 11 -4.22 4.31 -0.79
N PHE A 12 -3.56 4.16 0.35
CA PHE A 12 -4.21 4.14 1.66
C PHE A 12 -5.02 5.44 1.92
N GLN A 13 -4.44 6.60 1.64
CA GLN A 13 -5.14 7.89 1.73
C GLN A 13 -6.40 7.93 0.85
N LYS A 14 -6.33 7.37 -0.36
CA LYS A 14 -7.48 7.29 -1.27
C LYS A 14 -8.53 6.26 -0.83
N ILE A 15 -8.13 5.19 -0.16
CA ILE A 15 -9.06 4.21 0.43
C ILE A 15 -9.85 4.86 1.55
N CYS A 16 -9.15 5.54 2.46
CA CYS A 16 -9.76 6.17 3.63
C CYS A 16 -10.64 7.36 3.23
N GLY A 17 -10.12 8.22 2.34
CA GLY A 17 -10.74 9.51 2.05
C GLY A 17 -10.47 10.55 3.13
N ARG A 18 -10.45 11.81 2.71
CA ARG A 18 -10.06 12.95 3.55
C ARG A 18 -10.89 13.09 4.82
N ASP A 19 -12.17 12.74 4.76
CA ASP A 19 -13.09 12.86 5.89
C ASP A 19 -12.84 11.81 6.98
N ALA A 20 -12.16 10.71 6.65
CA ALA A 20 -11.83 9.66 7.61
C ALA A 20 -10.46 9.88 8.29
N PHE A 21 -9.67 10.88 7.89
CA PHE A 21 -8.28 11.02 8.37
C PHE A 21 -8.18 11.27 9.88
N SER A 22 -9.15 11.97 10.47
CA SER A 22 -9.22 12.16 11.93
C SER A 22 -9.43 10.86 12.72
N SER A 23 -9.81 9.78 12.05
CA SER A 23 -9.98 8.44 12.65
C SER A 23 -8.76 7.54 12.47
N ILE A 24 -7.67 8.05 11.89
CA ILE A 24 -6.44 7.31 11.65
C ILE A 24 -5.45 7.59 12.78
N GLY A 25 -4.93 6.52 13.38
CA GLY A 25 -3.76 6.56 14.26
C GLY A 25 -2.52 6.10 13.52
N LEU A 26 -1.50 6.94 13.52
CA LEU A 26 -0.18 6.67 12.95
C LEU A 26 0.73 6.23 14.08
N VAL A 27 1.29 5.03 13.99
CA VAL A 27 2.03 4.43 15.11
C VAL A 27 3.49 4.22 14.71
N SER A 28 4.40 4.83 15.46
CA SER A 28 5.84 4.59 15.39
C SER A 28 6.23 3.50 16.41
N THR A 29 7.12 2.56 16.04
CA THR A 29 7.55 1.42 16.87
C THR A 29 9.03 1.54 17.28
N HIS A 30 9.53 0.62 18.11
CA HIS A 30 10.92 0.56 18.62
C HIS A 30 11.29 1.67 19.63
N TRP A 31 10.29 2.26 20.29
CA TRP A 31 10.53 3.27 21.33
C TRP A 31 11.00 2.67 22.66
N ASP A 32 10.70 1.40 22.91
CA ASP A 32 11.32 0.59 23.96
C ASP A 32 12.83 0.52 23.76
N GLU A 33 13.27 0.12 22.57
CA GLU A 33 14.69 0.00 22.23
C GLU A 33 15.43 1.35 22.33
N ALA A 34 14.78 2.45 21.94
CA ALA A 34 15.34 3.80 22.10
C ALA A 34 15.45 4.22 23.58
N THR A 35 14.50 3.83 24.43
CA THR A 35 14.49 4.16 25.87
C THR A 35 15.50 3.30 26.64
N GLU A 36 15.70 2.05 26.20
CA GLU A 36 16.69 1.12 26.74
C GLU A 36 18.12 1.44 26.29
N GLY A 37 18.29 2.43 25.40
CA GLY A 37 19.60 2.88 24.93
C GLY A 37 20.21 1.99 23.83
N LEU A 38 19.43 1.11 23.21
CA LEU A 38 19.87 0.31 22.05
C LEU A 38 20.01 1.19 20.78
N TYR A 39 19.26 2.29 20.72
CA TYR A 39 19.41 3.33 19.69
C TYR A 39 19.66 4.70 20.32
N ASP A 40 20.24 5.60 19.53
CA ASP A 40 20.30 7.01 19.90
C ASP A 40 18.89 7.61 19.93
N PHE A 41 18.42 7.94 21.13
CA PHE A 41 17.11 8.54 21.37
C PHE A 41 16.89 9.83 20.56
N GLN A 42 17.92 10.67 20.41
CA GLN A 42 17.79 11.91 19.63
C GLN A 42 17.59 11.63 18.15
N GLN A 43 18.27 10.62 17.62
CA GLN A 43 18.08 10.19 16.23
C GLN A 43 16.68 9.59 16.03
N CYS A 44 16.17 8.78 16.97
CA CYS A 44 14.80 8.25 16.92
C CYS A 44 13.76 9.39 16.88
N LEU A 45 13.94 10.43 17.71
CA LEU A 45 13.07 11.60 17.72
C LEU A 45 13.12 12.39 16.40
N GLN A 46 14.32 12.57 15.84
CA GLN A 46 14.50 13.21 14.53
C GLN A 46 13.78 12.42 13.43
N ASN A 47 13.93 11.10 13.41
CA ASN A 47 13.27 10.23 12.42
C ASN A 47 11.74 10.32 12.53
N GLU A 48 11.17 10.34 13.74
CA GLU A 48 9.73 10.51 13.90
C GLU A 48 9.26 11.90 13.42
N ASN A 49 10.05 12.94 13.69
CA ASN A 49 9.73 14.29 13.23
C ASN A 49 9.81 14.39 11.70
N GLU A 50 10.77 13.71 11.07
CA GLU A 50 10.82 13.59 9.61
C GLU A 50 9.57 12.88 9.07
N LEU A 51 9.14 11.77 9.69
CA LEU A 51 7.91 11.08 9.30
C LEU A 51 6.70 12.03 9.37
N ARG A 52 6.58 12.80 10.47
CA ARG A 52 5.52 13.81 10.67
C ARG A 52 5.51 14.85 9.56
N ASN A 53 6.67 15.44 9.25
CA ASN A 53 6.77 16.59 8.36
C ASN A 53 6.84 16.22 6.87
N SER A 54 7.02 14.93 6.56
CA SER A 54 7.08 14.44 5.17
C SER A 54 5.89 13.53 4.85
N PHE A 55 6.03 12.22 5.06
CA PHE A 55 5.08 11.21 4.62
C PHE A 55 3.72 11.35 5.29
N TRP A 56 3.71 11.69 6.59
CA TRP A 56 2.48 11.76 7.38
C TRP A 56 1.85 13.15 7.41
N SER A 57 2.53 14.19 6.93
CA SER A 57 2.00 15.57 6.93
C SER A 57 0.58 15.64 6.34
N PRO A 58 0.28 15.06 5.16
CA PRO A 58 -1.07 15.13 4.60
C PRO A 58 -2.17 14.53 5.48
N LEU A 59 -1.82 13.56 6.34
CA LEU A 59 -2.71 12.89 7.28
C LEU A 59 -2.82 13.70 8.58
N VAL A 60 -1.67 14.10 9.14
CA VAL A 60 -1.57 14.89 10.37
C VAL A 60 -2.26 16.24 10.23
N ASP A 61 -2.05 16.95 9.12
CA ASP A 61 -2.65 18.24 8.81
C ASP A 61 -4.18 18.19 8.73
N ARG A 62 -4.74 16.98 8.59
CA ARG A 62 -6.19 16.70 8.52
C ARG A 62 -6.71 15.95 9.74
N GLY A 63 -5.93 15.94 10.82
CA GLY A 63 -6.37 15.48 12.13
C GLY A 63 -6.01 14.05 12.49
N SER A 64 -5.23 13.33 11.67
CA SER A 64 -4.64 12.05 12.11
C SER A 64 -3.69 12.29 13.28
N LYS A 65 -3.69 11.37 14.24
CA LYS A 65 -2.84 11.46 15.44
C LYS A 65 -1.67 10.50 15.34
N MET A 66 -0.51 10.92 15.84
CA MET A 66 0.67 10.09 15.95
C MET A 66 0.81 9.53 17.37
N TYR A 67 1.28 8.30 17.48
CA TYR A 67 1.49 7.59 18.73
C TYR A 67 2.78 6.80 18.70
N GLN A 68 3.44 6.75 19.86
CA GLN A 68 4.65 5.96 20.06
C GLN A 68 4.28 4.65 20.73
N PHE A 69 4.65 3.53 20.12
CA PHE A 69 4.43 2.19 20.65
C PHE A 69 5.70 1.63 21.29
N ASN A 70 5.65 1.48 22.61
CA ASN A 70 6.76 1.01 23.43
C ASN A 70 6.74 -0.52 23.66
N ASN A 71 6.17 -1.29 22.72
CA ASN A 71 6.17 -2.76 22.80
C ASN A 71 5.58 -3.36 24.10
N THR A 72 4.63 -2.67 24.74
CA THR A 72 3.94 -3.15 25.94
C THR A 72 2.44 -3.30 25.71
N ASN A 73 1.80 -4.17 26.49
CA ASN A 73 0.34 -4.29 26.47
C ASN A 73 -0.36 -2.96 26.84
N ALA A 74 0.18 -2.25 27.83
CA ALA A 74 -0.34 -0.96 28.26
C ALA A 74 -0.25 0.11 27.15
N SER A 75 0.88 0.22 26.44
CA SER A 75 1.02 1.16 25.32
C SER A 75 0.08 0.81 24.17
N ALA A 76 -0.10 -0.47 23.84
CA ALA A 76 -1.07 -0.90 22.82
C ALA A 76 -2.50 -0.46 23.17
N TRP A 77 -2.96 -0.73 24.39
CA TRP A 77 -4.31 -0.35 24.82
C TRP A 77 -4.49 1.17 24.91
N ASN A 78 -3.48 1.91 25.35
CA ASN A 78 -3.53 3.37 25.37
C ASN A 78 -3.76 3.92 23.95
N ILE A 79 -3.07 3.35 22.95
CA ILE A 79 -3.27 3.74 21.54
C ILE A 79 -4.69 3.40 21.10
N VAL A 80 -5.15 2.16 21.29
CA VAL A 80 -6.50 1.74 20.87
C VAL A 80 -7.59 2.60 21.51
N ASN A 81 -7.48 2.86 22.82
CA ASN A 81 -8.46 3.66 23.57
C ASN A 81 -8.45 5.15 23.20
N SER A 82 -7.36 5.64 22.61
CA SER A 82 -7.25 7.03 22.13
C SER A 82 -7.90 7.26 20.75
N LEU A 83 -8.24 6.19 20.02
CA LEU A 83 -8.90 6.28 18.74
C LEU A 83 -10.39 6.62 18.91
N PRO A 84 -10.99 7.38 17.97
CA PRO A 84 -12.39 7.75 18.09
C PRO A 84 -13.31 6.53 17.98
N LEU A 85 -14.23 6.40 18.94
CA LEU A 85 -15.20 5.31 19.01
C LEU A 85 -16.25 5.34 17.89
N LYS A 86 -16.45 6.48 17.23
CA LYS A 86 -17.42 6.61 16.14
C LYS A 86 -16.78 6.16 14.82
N PRO A 87 -17.24 5.05 14.22
CA PRO A 87 -16.72 4.60 12.94
C PRO A 87 -17.06 5.64 11.88
N ARG A 88 -16.04 6.11 11.15
CA ARG A 88 -16.22 6.90 9.93
C ARG A 88 -16.21 5.97 8.74
N LYS A 89 -17.15 6.19 7.82
CA LYS A 89 -17.19 5.45 6.56
C LYS A 89 -15.98 5.85 5.72
N LEU A 90 -15.28 4.84 5.21
CA LEU A 90 -14.14 5.08 4.31
C LEU A 90 -14.65 5.42 2.90
N LEU A 91 -13.89 6.22 2.15
CA LEU A 91 -14.27 6.59 0.78
C LEU A 91 -14.50 5.37 -0.11
N ILE A 92 -13.67 4.33 -0.01
CA ILE A 92 -13.90 3.11 -0.81
C ILE A 92 -15.22 2.41 -0.46
N GLN A 93 -15.66 2.48 0.80
CA GLN A 93 -16.93 1.90 1.23
C GLN A 93 -18.12 2.73 0.73
N GLU A 94 -17.98 4.05 0.62
CA GLU A 94 -18.97 4.91 -0.03
C GLU A 94 -19.02 4.65 -1.54
N GLU A 95 -17.87 4.60 -2.21
CA GLU A 95 -17.77 4.38 -3.66
C GLU A 95 -18.33 3.02 -4.07
N MET A 96 -17.94 1.93 -3.40
CA MET A 96 -18.39 0.59 -3.75
C MET A 96 -19.76 0.25 -3.16
N GLY A 97 -20.06 0.75 -1.96
CA GLY A 97 -21.28 0.43 -1.24
C GLY A 97 -22.47 1.27 -1.69
N ASP A 98 -22.33 2.60 -1.70
CA ASP A 98 -23.44 3.52 -1.97
C ASP A 98 -23.52 3.90 -3.45
N LYS A 99 -22.36 4.16 -4.05
CA LYS A 99 -22.28 4.56 -5.48
C LYS A 99 -22.19 3.36 -6.41
N HIS A 100 -22.10 2.14 -5.86
CA HIS A 100 -22.00 0.88 -6.60
C HIS A 100 -20.91 0.86 -7.67
N LEU A 101 -19.83 1.63 -7.45
CA LEU A 101 -18.70 1.64 -8.36
C LEU A 101 -17.94 0.30 -8.24
N PRO A 102 -17.58 -0.33 -9.36
CA PRO A 102 -16.67 -1.46 -9.31
C PRO A 102 -15.29 -1.00 -8.82
N LEU A 103 -14.52 -1.90 -8.21
CA LEU A 103 -13.21 -1.58 -7.61
C LEU A 103 -12.28 -0.79 -8.56
N PRO A 104 -12.16 -1.10 -9.87
CA PRO A 104 -11.32 -0.34 -10.78
C PRO A 104 -11.73 1.12 -10.98
N GLU A 105 -13.01 1.43 -10.76
CA GLU A 105 -13.58 2.77 -10.87
C GLU A 105 -13.63 3.53 -9.53
N THR A 106 -13.15 2.93 -8.44
CA THR A 106 -12.95 3.68 -7.19
C THR A 106 -11.79 4.66 -7.32
N THR A 107 -11.74 5.69 -6.47
CA THR A 107 -10.63 6.65 -6.47
C THR A 107 -9.29 5.95 -6.18
N ALA A 108 -9.26 5.03 -5.23
CA ALA A 108 -8.08 4.21 -4.93
C ALA A 108 -7.73 3.27 -6.10
N GLY A 109 -8.73 2.59 -6.65
CA GLY A 109 -8.59 1.68 -7.79
C GLY A 109 -7.98 2.38 -9.00
N ARG A 110 -8.57 3.47 -9.46
CA ARG A 110 -8.05 4.26 -10.60
C ARG A 110 -6.58 4.65 -10.41
N SER A 111 -6.21 5.10 -9.22
CA SER A 111 -4.83 5.47 -8.89
C SER A 111 -3.88 4.27 -9.01
N MET A 112 -4.28 3.13 -8.42
CA MET A 112 -3.49 1.90 -8.45
C MET A 112 -3.36 1.33 -9.87
N PHE A 113 -4.46 1.28 -10.64
CA PHE A 113 -4.44 0.80 -12.03
C PHE A 113 -3.62 1.73 -12.93
N ALA A 114 -3.74 3.05 -12.78
CA ALA A 114 -2.91 4.00 -13.53
C ALA A 114 -1.41 3.85 -13.23
N TRP A 115 -1.06 3.40 -12.01
CA TRP A 115 0.30 3.04 -11.67
C TRP A 115 0.72 1.71 -12.31
N LEU A 116 -0.10 0.65 -12.21
CA LEU A 116 0.19 -0.65 -12.83
C LEU A 116 0.41 -0.54 -14.33
N VAL A 117 -0.44 0.22 -15.03
CA VAL A 117 -0.30 0.49 -16.46
C VAL A 117 1.01 1.22 -16.77
N ARG A 118 1.39 2.21 -15.95
CA ARG A 118 2.68 2.91 -16.10
C ARG A 118 3.88 1.99 -15.82
N ALA A 119 3.79 1.12 -14.83
CA ALA A 119 4.84 0.17 -14.51
C ALA A 119 5.03 -0.86 -15.64
N ALA A 120 3.94 -1.40 -16.17
CA ALA A 120 3.97 -2.31 -17.31
C ALA A 120 4.57 -1.64 -18.55
N LYS A 121 4.17 -0.39 -18.86
CA LYS A 121 4.76 0.38 -19.95
C LYS A 121 6.27 0.60 -19.76
N SER A 122 6.69 1.01 -18.56
CA SER A 122 8.11 1.23 -18.27
C SER A 122 8.93 -0.05 -18.45
N LEU A 123 8.39 -1.20 -18.03
CA LEU A 123 9.04 -2.49 -18.20
C LEU A 123 9.17 -2.85 -19.68
N ARG A 124 8.11 -2.64 -20.47
CA ARG A 124 8.14 -2.82 -21.94
C ARG A 124 9.25 -1.96 -22.56
N ASP A 125 9.30 -0.68 -22.24
CA ASP A 125 10.30 0.25 -22.79
C ASP A 125 11.73 -0.17 -22.41
N VAL A 126 11.95 -0.75 -21.22
CA VAL A 126 13.25 -1.31 -20.83
C VAL A 126 13.59 -2.55 -21.67
N ILE A 127 12.64 -3.47 -21.84
CA ILE A 127 12.84 -4.67 -22.67
C ILE A 127 13.19 -4.28 -24.11
N GLU A 128 12.44 -3.35 -24.72
CA GLU A 128 12.69 -2.87 -26.09
C GLU A 128 14.09 -2.26 -26.24
N ARG A 129 14.53 -1.47 -25.26
CA ARG A 129 15.89 -0.90 -25.24
C ARG A 129 16.96 -1.99 -25.16
N LEU A 130 16.80 -2.97 -24.26
CA LEU A 130 17.75 -4.07 -24.14
C LEU A 130 17.86 -4.87 -25.45
N VAL A 131 16.72 -5.16 -26.08
CA VAL A 131 16.69 -5.82 -27.40
C VAL A 131 17.45 -5.01 -28.46
N HIS A 132 17.25 -3.70 -28.51
CA HIS A 132 17.93 -2.85 -29.48
C HIS A 132 19.46 -2.81 -29.26
N LEU A 133 19.93 -2.64 -28.01
CA LEU A 133 21.37 -2.64 -27.70
C LEU A 133 22.03 -3.96 -28.12
N LEU A 134 21.38 -5.09 -27.82
CA LEU A 134 21.88 -6.40 -28.21
C LEU A 134 21.92 -6.58 -29.72
N GLY A 135 20.85 -6.16 -30.42
CA GLY A 135 20.79 -6.22 -31.90
C GLY A 135 21.83 -5.35 -32.60
N SER A 136 22.28 -4.24 -31.99
CA SER A 136 23.35 -3.41 -32.53
C SER A 136 24.77 -3.95 -32.27
N THR A 137 24.93 -4.88 -31.32
CA THR A 137 26.25 -5.42 -30.91
C THR A 137 26.65 -6.65 -31.75
N THR A 138 25.69 -7.35 -32.36
CA THR A 138 25.88 -8.61 -33.10
C THR A 138 26.54 -8.48 -34.48
N LEU A 139 26.97 -7.29 -34.90
CA LEU A 139 27.84 -7.14 -36.08
C LEU A 139 29.31 -7.52 -35.79
N THR A 140 29.66 -7.84 -34.55
CA THR A 140 31.02 -8.26 -34.18
C THR A 140 31.01 -9.54 -33.33
N SER A 141 31.24 -10.65 -34.04
CA SER A 141 31.63 -11.97 -33.53
C SER A 141 30.57 -12.87 -32.91
N ALA A 142 30.72 -14.16 -33.25
CA ALA A 142 29.82 -15.27 -32.99
C ALA A 142 29.87 -15.80 -31.55
N GLY A 143 28.71 -16.31 -31.11
CA GLY A 143 28.62 -17.59 -30.40
C GLY A 143 29.03 -17.59 -28.93
N ASP A 144 28.13 -17.17 -28.04
CA ASP A 144 28.19 -17.54 -26.63
C ASP A 144 26.82 -17.93 -26.11
N ILE A 145 26.78 -18.97 -25.28
CA ILE A 145 25.61 -19.53 -24.56
C ILE A 145 24.81 -18.42 -23.83
N SER A 146 25.47 -17.31 -23.51
CA SER A 146 24.88 -16.10 -22.93
C SER A 146 23.79 -15.47 -23.81
N PHE A 147 23.93 -15.45 -25.15
CA PHE A 147 22.93 -14.83 -26.03
C PHE A 147 21.64 -15.65 -26.08
N GLU A 148 21.74 -16.98 -26.16
CA GLU A 148 20.59 -17.87 -26.16
C GLU A 148 19.88 -17.87 -24.79
N GLN A 149 20.62 -17.74 -23.70
CA GLN A 149 20.06 -17.59 -22.36
C GLN A 149 19.34 -16.25 -22.20
N LEU A 150 19.89 -15.19 -22.75
CA LEU A 150 19.29 -13.85 -22.72
C LEU A 150 18.03 -13.74 -23.60
N GLU A 151 18.03 -14.38 -24.77
CA GLU A 151 16.81 -14.50 -25.60
C GLU A 151 15.71 -15.29 -24.89
N ARG A 152 16.07 -16.36 -24.15
CA ARG A 152 15.12 -17.07 -23.29
C ARG A 152 14.55 -16.18 -22.19
N GLU A 153 15.39 -15.41 -21.50
CA GLU A 153 14.94 -14.48 -20.45
C GLU A 153 14.05 -13.37 -21.02
N LYS A 154 14.39 -12.84 -22.19
CA LYS A 154 13.57 -11.86 -22.91
C LYS A 154 12.20 -12.43 -23.28
N VAL A 155 12.13 -13.61 -23.89
CA VAL A 155 10.85 -14.26 -24.23
C VAL A 155 10.01 -14.43 -22.97
N LYS A 156 10.61 -14.95 -21.90
CA LYS A 156 9.93 -15.10 -20.61
C LYS A 156 9.41 -13.78 -20.05
N ALA A 157 10.23 -12.73 -20.04
CA ALA A 157 9.83 -11.40 -19.58
C ALA A 157 8.69 -10.80 -20.42
N THR A 158 8.70 -11.02 -21.75
CA THR A 158 7.61 -10.56 -22.62
C THR A 158 6.30 -11.33 -22.42
N GLU A 159 6.38 -12.64 -22.16
CA GLU A 159 5.20 -13.46 -21.84
C GLU A 159 4.59 -13.06 -20.50
N GLU A 160 5.43 -12.86 -19.48
CA GLU A 160 5.00 -12.38 -18.16
C GLU A 160 4.31 -11.01 -18.26
N LEU A 161 4.86 -10.09 -19.06
CA LEU A 161 4.26 -8.78 -19.30
C LEU A 161 2.90 -8.90 -19.99
N LYS A 162 2.79 -9.73 -21.02
CA LYS A 162 1.52 -9.99 -21.71
C LYS A 162 0.47 -10.60 -20.78
N GLY A 163 0.88 -11.49 -19.88
CA GLY A 163 0.00 -12.05 -18.85
C GLY A 163 -0.51 -10.99 -17.88
N ILE A 164 0.36 -10.07 -17.42
CA ILE A 164 -0.03 -8.95 -16.56
C ILE A 164 -1.04 -8.03 -17.27
N GLU A 165 -0.83 -7.73 -18.56
CA GLU A 165 -1.74 -6.89 -19.33
C GLU A 165 -3.12 -7.53 -19.52
N GLN A 166 -3.17 -8.82 -19.82
CA GLN A 166 -4.44 -9.55 -19.90
C GLN A 166 -5.18 -9.57 -18.57
N GLN A 167 -4.47 -9.66 -17.44
CA GLN A 167 -5.08 -9.57 -16.10
C GLN A 167 -5.60 -8.17 -15.80
N LEU A 168 -4.94 -7.12 -16.30
CA LEU A 168 -5.41 -5.75 -16.18
C LEU A 168 -6.71 -5.53 -16.99
N ASP A 169 -6.76 -6.01 -18.23
CA ASP A 169 -7.92 -5.88 -19.11
C ASP A 169 -9.13 -6.71 -18.64
N SER A 170 -8.90 -7.94 -18.21
CA SER A 170 -9.97 -8.81 -17.69
C SER A 170 -10.59 -8.30 -16.39
N ARG A 171 -9.82 -7.61 -15.53
CA ARG A 171 -10.33 -6.97 -14.30
C ARG A 171 -11.09 -5.67 -14.58
N SER A 172 -10.75 -4.96 -15.66
CA SER A 172 -11.53 -3.85 -16.20
C SER A 172 -12.93 -4.32 -16.67
N LEU A 173 -13.02 -5.53 -17.26
CA LEU A 173 -14.25 -6.05 -17.87
C LEU A 173 -15.14 -6.93 -16.97
N SER A 174 -14.62 -7.46 -15.85
CA SER A 174 -15.32 -8.49 -15.03
C SER A 174 -15.61 -8.09 -13.58
N THR A 175 -16.26 -6.95 -13.36
CA THR A 175 -16.87 -6.67 -12.04
C THR A 175 -18.31 -6.21 -12.17
N ARG A 176 -19.17 -7.09 -12.73
CA ARG A 176 -20.59 -7.06 -12.35
C ARG A 176 -20.65 -7.32 -10.85
N PRO A 177 -21.33 -6.47 -10.06
CA PRO A 177 -21.40 -6.65 -8.62
C PRO A 177 -22.19 -7.94 -8.36
N ARG A 178 -21.50 -9.02 -7.98
CA ARG A 178 -22.13 -10.04 -7.15
C ARG A 178 -22.52 -9.30 -5.89
N ALA A 179 -23.82 -9.16 -5.65
CA ALA A 179 -24.39 -8.56 -4.46
C ALA A 179 -23.60 -9.05 -3.23
N PHE A 180 -22.70 -8.20 -2.73
CA PHE A 180 -21.95 -8.46 -1.51
C PHE A 180 -22.85 -8.06 -0.34
N THR A 181 -24.02 -8.69 -0.27
CA THR A 181 -24.85 -8.75 0.94
C THR A 181 -24.26 -9.79 1.87
N ARG A 182 -23.01 -9.58 2.28
CA ARG A 182 -22.55 -9.99 3.59
C ARG A 182 -22.10 -8.73 4.27
N ARG A 183 -23.04 -8.16 5.05
CA ARG A 183 -22.75 -7.30 6.20
C ARG A 183 -21.47 -7.86 6.82
N ILE A 184 -20.35 -7.18 6.64
CA ILE A 184 -19.15 -7.48 7.42
C ILE A 184 -19.53 -7.01 8.82
N SER A 185 -20.22 -7.87 9.55
CA SER A 185 -20.33 -7.77 10.99
C SER A 185 -18.91 -8.04 11.48
N PHE A 186 -18.10 -6.99 11.57
CA PHE A 186 -17.00 -6.99 12.51
C PHE A 186 -17.67 -7.15 13.87
N VAL A 187 -17.73 -8.38 14.36
CA VAL A 187 -17.92 -8.63 15.78
C VAL A 187 -16.66 -8.10 16.42
N ILE A 188 -16.67 -6.81 16.75
CA ILE A 188 -15.80 -6.27 17.78
C ILE A 188 -16.34 -6.97 19.04
N PRO A 189 -15.59 -7.88 19.69
CA PRO A 189 -16.02 -8.42 20.96
C PRO A 189 -16.21 -7.22 21.87
N GLN A 190 -17.44 -6.96 22.33
CA GLN A 190 -17.64 -6.00 23.39
C GLN A 190 -16.87 -6.56 24.59
N ALA A 191 -15.77 -5.90 24.93
CA ALA A 191 -14.99 -6.18 26.14
C ALA A 191 -15.78 -5.68 27.36
N HIS A 192 -16.96 -6.26 27.60
CA HIS A 192 -17.80 -5.90 28.73
C HIS A 192 -18.31 -7.09 29.55
N ASP A 193 -17.86 -8.32 29.27
CA ASP A 193 -18.27 -9.54 29.99
C ASP A 193 -17.08 -10.30 30.62
N LEU A 194 -16.13 -9.61 31.25
CA LEU A 194 -15.16 -10.24 32.18
C LEU A 194 -15.02 -9.47 33.50
N VAL A 195 -16.09 -8.78 33.92
CA VAL A 195 -16.24 -8.34 35.31
C VAL A 195 -17.58 -8.87 35.79
N ASN A 196 -17.58 -10.15 36.18
CA ASN A 196 -18.42 -10.75 37.24
C ASN A 196 -18.49 -12.28 37.05
N SER A 197 -17.56 -12.99 37.67
CA SER A 197 -17.85 -14.27 38.33
C SER A 197 -16.71 -14.57 39.28
N HIS A 198 -17.09 -14.70 40.55
CA HIS A 198 -16.38 -15.14 41.76
C HIS A 198 -15.01 -15.81 41.63
#